data_AF-A0A955ED58-F1
#
_entry.id   AF-A0A955ED58-F1
#
_cell.length_a   1.000
_cell.length_b   1.000
_cell.length_c   1.000
_cell.angle_alpha   90.00
_cell.angle_beta   90.00
_cell.angle_gamma   90.00
#
_symmetry.space_group_name_H-M   'P 1'
#
loop_
_entity.id
_entity.type
_entity.pdbx_description
1 polymer ?
#
loop_
_entity_poly.entity_id
_entity_poly.type
_entity_poly.pdbx_seq_one_letter_code
_entity_poly.pdbx_strand_id
1 'polypeptide(L)' 'MKMLLGEYSPNLTDGSRLALPKKLREQIDEDTVILTKGFEPCIFLYAYSDWLNETAKHMENS' A
#
# COMPACT_ATOMS: atom_id res chain seq x y z
N MET A 1 -0.93 16.68 4.16
CA MET A 1 -1.18 15.53 3.26
C MET A 1 0.03 14.63 3.35
N LYS A 2 -0.14 13.37 3.76
CA LYS A 2 0.91 12.36 3.63
C LYS A 2 0.85 11.86 2.18
N MET A 3 1.92 12.06 1.43
CA MET A 3 2.01 11.61 0.04
C MET A 3 3.07 10.51 -0.04
N LEU A 4 2.64 9.30 -0.42
CA LEU A 4 3.53 8.17 -0.70
C LEU A 4 4.22 8.43 -2.04
N LEU A 5 5.40 9.03 -1.99
CA LEU A 5 6.17 9.44 -3.16
C LEU A 5 7.58 8.85 -3.15
N GLY A 6 8.08 8.63 -4.36
CA GLY A 6 9.41 8.08 -4.62
C GLY A 6 9.36 6.68 -5.21
N GLU A 7 10.42 6.34 -5.93
CA GLU A 7 10.64 5.00 -6.48
C GLU A 7 11.68 4.29 -5.61
N TYR A 8 11.42 3.02 -5.34
CA TYR A 8 12.30 2.16 -4.56
C TYR A 8 12.37 0.80 -5.25
N SER A 9 13.56 0.22 -5.33
CA SER A 9 13.78 -1.12 -5.90
C SER A 9 14.20 -2.10 -4.80
N PRO A 10 13.30 -2.47 -3.86
CA PRO A 10 13.60 -3.48 -2.86
C PRO A 10 13.64 -4.88 -3.49
N ASN A 11 14.57 -5.70 -3.04
CA ASN A 11 14.61 -7.10 -3.44
C ASN A 11 13.55 -7.90 -2.67
N LEU A 12 12.95 -8.88 -3.35
CA LEU A 12 12.16 -9.91 -2.68
C LEU A 12 13.11 -10.83 -1.92
N THR A 13 12.77 -11.05 -0.66
CA THR A 13 13.49 -11.95 0.25
C THR A 13 12.86 -13.33 0.24
N ASP A 14 13.55 -14.31 0.84
CA ASP A 14 13.06 -15.67 0.97
C ASP A 14 11.66 -15.70 1.61
N GLY A 15 10.77 -16.52 1.02
CA GLY A 15 9.37 -16.60 1.45
C GLY A 15 8.47 -15.49 0.92
N SER A 16 8.80 -14.90 -0.24
CA SER A 16 7.95 -13.93 -0.95
C SER A 16 7.66 -12.66 -0.14
N ARG A 17 8.64 -12.21 0.66
CA ARG A 17 8.51 -11.00 1.47
C ARG A 17 9.25 -9.83 0.85
N LEU A 18 8.62 -8.65 0.88
CA LEU A 18 9.21 -7.39 0.47
C LEU A 18 9.42 -6.51 1.70
N ALA A 19 10.68 -6.11 1.94
CA ALA A 19 10.98 -5.17 3.01
C ALA A 19 10.58 -3.76 2.58
N LEU A 20 9.52 -3.21 3.18
CA LEU A 20 9.08 -1.85 2.87
C LEU A 20 10.22 -0.85 3.17
N PRO A 21 10.54 0.09 2.29
CA PRO A 21 11.51 1.16 2.56
C PRO A 21 11.16 1.98 3.81
N LYS A 22 12.17 2.40 4.58
CA LYS A 22 11.99 3.12 5.86
C LYS A 22 11.09 4.36 5.73
N LYS A 23 11.29 5.17 4.68
CA LYS A 23 10.49 6.37 4.42
C LYS A 23 9.00 6.07 4.22
N LEU A 24 8.66 4.97 3.54
CA LEU A 24 7.28 4.55 3.35
C LEU A 24 6.66 4.09 4.67
N ARG A 25 7.41 3.36 5.52
CA ARG A 25 6.93 2.96 6.85
C ARG A 25 6.60 4.17 7.74
N GLU A 26 7.49 5.17 7.76
CA GLU A 26 7.28 6.41 8.53
C GLU A 26 6.08 7.22 8.01
N GLN A 27 5.79 7.15 6.71
CA GLN A 27 4.63 7.82 6.13
C GLN A 27 3.33 7.08 6.44
N ILE A 28 3.29 5.75 6.28
CA ILE A 28 2.10 4.94 6.58
C ILE A 28 1.74 5.05 8.06
N ASP A 29 2.73 4.92 8.96
CA ASP A 29 2.54 5.11 10.40
C ASP A 29 1.46 4.20 11.01
N GLU A 30 1.32 3.00 10.43
CA GLU A 30 0.42 1.94 10.86
C GLU A 30 1.18 0.60 10.81
N ASP A 31 0.88 -0.31 11.74
CA ASP A 31 1.54 -1.62 11.83
C ASP A 31 1.06 -2.59 10.74
N THR A 32 -0.11 -2.34 10.16
CA THR A 32 -0.76 -3.22 9.17
C THR A 32 -1.08 -2.44 7.91
N VAL A 33 -0.91 -3.11 6.76
CA VAL A 33 -1.25 -2.57 5.44
C VAL A 33 -2.14 -3.55 4.69
N ILE A 34 -2.94 -3.04 3.78
CA ILE A 34 -3.80 -3.84 2.91
C ILE A 34 -3.15 -3.95 1.54
N LEU A 35 -3.02 -5.18 1.04
CA LEU A 35 -2.53 -5.47 -0.30
C LEU A 35 -3.68 -5.93 -1.19
N THR A 36 -3.77 -5.38 -2.40
CA THR A 36 -4.79 -5.78 -3.38
C THR A 36 -4.19 -5.88 -4.78
N LYS A 37 -4.91 -6.56 -5.67
CA LYS A 37 -4.54 -6.62 -7.08
C LYS A 37 -4.75 -5.25 -7.71
N GLY A 38 -3.69 -4.70 -8.30
CA GLY A 38 -3.74 -3.44 -9.06
C GLY A 38 -4.06 -3.67 -10.54
N PHE A 39 -3.86 -2.61 -11.32
CA PHE A 39 -3.87 -2.69 -12.78
C PHE A 39 -2.58 -3.34 -13.29
N GLU A 40 -2.67 -4.04 -14.43
CA GLU A 40 -1.55 -4.80 -15.00
C GLU A 40 -1.00 -5.85 -13.99
N PRO A 41 0.21 -6.42 -14.13
CA PRO A 41 0.77 -7.33 -13.12
C PRO A 41 1.37 -6.57 -11.93
N CYS A 42 0.59 -5.66 -11.34
CA CYS A 42 1.00 -4.84 -10.19
C CYS A 42 0.15 -5.14 -8.94
N ILE A 43 0.71 -4.82 -7.78
CA ILE A 43 0.06 -4.92 -6.47
C ILE A 43 -0.10 -3.51 -5.92
N PHE A 44 -1.28 -3.19 -5.42
CA PHE A 44 -1.52 -1.96 -4.68
C PHE A 44 -1.38 -2.19 -3.18
N LEU A 45 -0.92 -1.16 -2.49
CA LEU A 45 -0.74 -1.13 -1.05
C LEU A 45 -1.48 0.09 -0.51
N TYR A 46 -2.26 -0.13 0.54
CA TYR A 46 -3.00 0.91 1.24
C TYR A 46 -2.69 0.86 2.73
N ALA A 47 -2.64 2.02 3.37
CA ALA A 47 -2.89 2.12 4.81
C ALA A 47 -4.31 1.62 5.08
N TYR A 48 -4.57 1.06 6.27
CA TYR A 48 -5.88 0.54 6.61
C TYR A 48 -6.95 1.63 6.59
N SER A 49 -6.61 2.81 7.12
CA SER A 49 -7.48 3.99 7.10
C SER A 49 -7.84 4.44 5.68
N ASP A 50 -6.86 4.49 4.78
CA ASP A 50 -7.06 4.84 3.37
C ASP A 50 -7.91 3.79 2.64
N TRP A 51 -7.72 2.51 2.93
CA TRP A 51 -8.51 1.43 2.36
C TRP A 51 -10.00 1.55 2.72
N LEU A 52 -10.32 1.85 3.98
CA LEU A 52 -11.71 2.06 4.41
C LEU A 52 -12.35 3.25 3.67
N ASN A 53 -11.61 4.34 3.51
CA ASN A 53 -12.10 5.51 2.77
C ASN A 53 -12.32 5.19 1.29
N GLU A 54 -11.40 4.45 0.67
CA GLU A 54 -11.50 4.11 -0.75
C GLU A 54 -12.64 3.13 -1.02
N THR A 55 -12.76 2.07 -0.21
CA THR A 55 -13.85 1.09 -0.35
C THR A 55 -15.23 1.71 -0.15
N ALA A 56 -15.38 2.65 0.79
CA ALA A 56 -16.62 3.37 1.00
C ALA A 56 -17.07 4.13 -0.26
N LYS A 57 -16.17 4.86 -0.93
CA LYS A 57 -16.48 5.57 -2.19
C LYS A 57 -16.92 4.63 -3.30
N HIS A 58 -16.35 3.44 -3.38
CA HIS A 58 -16.68 2.47 -4.42
C HIS A 58 -18.03 1.79 -4.16
N MET A 59 -18.45 1.67 -2.90
CA MET A 59 -19.79 1.18 -2.54
C MET A 59 -20.90 2.19 -2.85
N GLU A 60 -20.63 3.50 -2.76
CA GLU A 60 -21.63 4.54 -3.05
C GLU A 60 -21.93 4.71 -4.56
N ASN A 61 -21.08 4.14 -5.43
CA ASN A 61 -21.20 4.25 -6.88
C ASN A 61 -21.65 2.94 -7.57
N SER A 62 -22.16 1.96 -6.82
CA SER A 62 -22.68 0.67 -7.32
C SER A 62 -24.20 0.55 -7.21
#